data_AF-A0A7S1NJZ4-F1
#
_entry.id   AF-A0A7S1NJZ4-F1
#
_cell.length_a   1.000
_cell.length_b   1.000
_cell.length_c   1.000
_cell.angle_alpha   90.00
_cell.angle_beta   90.00
_cell.angle_gamma   90.00
#
_symmetry.space_group_name_H-M   'P 1'
#
loop_
_entity.id
_entity.type
_entity.pdbx_description
1 polymer ?
#
loop_
_entity_poly.entity_id
_entity_poly.type
_entity_poly.pdbx_seq_one_letter_code
_entity_poly.pdbx_strand_id
1 'polypeptide(L)'
;RGRRGQPRSPVSPVASHLRPRGPEFAIPPSAKRMRLDPSPAPPTPKRSPSPHETPNSAYADGPYKLRAIIVHHGRGLQVGHYTAYCWNPAKEHWAHFNDAKLSPAVPTSELLNCQAYILFYDRT
;
A
#
# COMPACT_ATOMS: atom_id res chain seq x y z
N ARG A 1 3.38 2.42 48.72
CA ARG A 1 3.95 2.88 47.43
C ARG A 1 5.35 2.33 47.32
N GLY A 2 5.62 1.50 46.32
CA GLY A 2 6.73 0.55 46.36
C GLY A 2 8.10 1.08 45.98
N ARG A 3 9.07 0.14 45.89
CA ARG A 3 10.00 -0.07 44.76
C ARG A 3 11.14 -1.02 45.16
N ARG A 4 11.43 -1.97 44.23
CA ARG A 4 12.74 -2.58 43.86
C ARG A 4 13.47 -3.33 44.99
N GLY A 5 13.89 -4.59 44.87
CA GLY A 5 14.34 -5.38 43.71
C GLY A 5 15.86 -5.60 43.81
N GLN A 6 16.29 -6.86 44.01
CA GLN A 6 17.52 -7.51 43.51
C GLN A 6 17.72 -8.88 44.19
N PRO A 7 18.00 -9.98 43.45
CA PRO A 7 18.31 -11.31 43.99
C PRO A 7 19.80 -11.68 43.81
N ARG A 8 20.29 -12.73 44.50
CA ARG A 8 21.41 -13.63 44.15
C ARG A 8 21.59 -14.65 45.30
N SER A 9 21.21 -15.92 45.16
CA SER A 9 21.95 -17.08 44.60
C SER A 9 22.46 -17.99 45.74
N PRO A 10 22.98 -19.20 45.43
CA PRO A 10 22.34 -20.52 45.21
C PRO A 10 22.49 -21.41 46.48
N VAL A 11 22.16 -22.70 46.61
CA VAL A 11 22.74 -23.91 45.98
C VAL A 11 21.92 -25.14 46.42
N SER A 12 21.68 -26.11 45.51
CA SER A 12 21.03 -27.41 45.75
C SER A 12 21.85 -28.35 46.65
N PRO A 13 21.27 -29.47 47.14
CA PRO A 13 21.52 -30.71 46.41
C PRO A 13 20.36 -31.73 46.33
N VAL A 14 20.53 -32.55 45.30
CA VAL A 14 19.87 -33.76 44.81
C VAL A 14 19.56 -34.82 45.88
N ALA A 15 18.41 -35.52 45.74
CA ALA A 15 18.29 -36.95 46.05
C ALA A 15 17.07 -37.62 45.35
N SER A 16 17.39 -38.37 44.30
CA SER A 16 16.83 -39.67 43.89
C SER A 16 15.57 -40.19 44.58
N HIS A 17 14.48 -40.35 43.81
CA HIS A 17 13.27 -41.06 44.22
C HIS A 17 13.03 -42.34 43.40
N LEU A 18 12.51 -43.32 44.12
CA LEU A 18 12.31 -44.73 43.81
C LEU A 18 11.18 -44.97 42.78
N ARG A 19 11.30 -46.05 41.99
CA ARG A 19 10.23 -46.71 41.20
C ARG A 19 9.17 -47.33 42.16
N PRO A 20 7.89 -47.68 41.82
CA PRO A 20 7.53 -48.65 40.76
C PRO A 20 6.06 -48.70 40.19
N ARG A 21 5.79 -49.72 39.33
CA ARG A 21 4.51 -50.35 38.86
C ARG A 21 3.69 -49.57 37.80
N GLY A 22 3.48 -49.98 36.54
CA GLY A 22 2.91 -51.23 35.95
C GLY A 22 1.49 -50.92 35.38
N PRO A 23 0.87 -51.65 34.41
CA PRO A 23 1.34 -52.74 33.55
C PRO A 23 1.28 -52.44 32.03
N GLU A 24 1.87 -53.37 31.31
CA GLU A 24 2.13 -53.53 29.87
C GLU A 24 0.91 -54.05 29.09
N PHE A 25 0.74 -53.62 27.83
CA PHE A 25 0.13 -54.46 26.79
C PHE A 25 0.72 -54.18 25.39
N ALA A 26 1.42 -55.21 24.87
CA ALA A 26 1.74 -55.57 23.48
C ALA A 26 2.81 -54.80 22.67
N ILE A 27 3.75 -55.55 22.08
CA ILE A 27 4.91 -55.12 21.25
C ILE A 27 4.71 -55.49 19.74
N PRO A 28 5.52 -55.00 18.77
CA PRO A 28 5.13 -54.13 17.65
C PRO A 28 5.13 -54.86 16.28
N PRO A 29 4.90 -54.16 15.16
CA PRO A 29 5.77 -54.45 14.02
C PRO A 29 6.20 -53.22 13.23
N SER A 30 7.43 -53.32 12.75
CA SER A 30 8.02 -52.58 11.63
C SER A 30 8.33 -51.11 11.85
N ALA A 31 9.62 -50.87 12.13
CA ALA A 31 10.30 -49.62 11.86
C ALA A 31 10.02 -49.19 10.41
N LYS A 32 9.09 -48.25 10.23
CA LYS A 32 9.04 -47.46 9.00
C LYS A 32 10.17 -46.45 9.09
N ARG A 33 11.23 -46.70 8.33
CA ARG A 33 12.30 -45.77 7.99
C ARG A 33 11.70 -44.38 7.77
N MET A 34 11.85 -43.49 8.76
CA MET A 34 11.53 -42.08 8.58
C MET A 34 12.49 -41.58 7.49
N ARG A 35 11.98 -41.46 6.27
CA ARG A 35 12.61 -40.63 5.26
C ARG A 35 12.48 -39.22 5.82
N LEU A 36 13.61 -38.59 6.15
CA LEU A 36 13.64 -37.16 6.39
C LEU A 36 13.06 -36.53 5.12
N ASP A 37 11.93 -35.82 5.27
CA ASP A 37 11.32 -35.05 4.20
C ASP A 37 12.39 -34.08 3.66
N PRO A 38 12.64 -34.02 2.34
CA PRO A 38 13.56 -33.04 1.80
C PRO A 38 13.09 -31.64 2.21
N SER A 39 13.98 -30.91 2.88
CA SER A 39 13.80 -29.50 3.25
C SER A 39 13.16 -28.73 2.09
N PRO A 40 12.09 -27.93 2.33
CA PRO A 40 11.50 -27.14 1.27
C PRO A 40 12.56 -26.21 0.69
N ALA A 41 12.71 -26.24 -0.63
CA ALA A 41 13.59 -25.33 -1.36
C ALA A 41 13.24 -23.88 -1.02
N PRO A 42 14.23 -22.96 -0.93
CA PRO A 42 13.94 -21.55 -0.67
C PRO A 42 13.01 -20.99 -1.76
N PRO A 43 12.10 -20.07 -1.43
CA PRO A 43 11.21 -19.47 -2.41
C PRO A 43 12.05 -18.83 -3.51
N THR A 44 11.80 -19.24 -4.75
CA THR A 44 12.39 -18.58 -5.91
C THR A 44 12.01 -17.09 -5.88
N PRO A 45 12.91 -16.16 -6.24
CA PRO A 45 12.57 -14.76 -6.29
C PRO A 45 11.44 -14.59 -7.30
N LYS A 46 10.30 -14.06 -6.81
CA LYS A 46 9.17 -13.68 -7.65
C LYS A 46 9.72 -12.80 -8.77
N ARG A 47 9.59 -13.28 -10.00
CA ARG A 47 9.93 -12.56 -11.23
C ARG A 47 9.43 -11.13 -11.09
N SER A 48 10.36 -10.18 -11.09
CA SER A 48 10.03 -8.75 -11.14
C SER A 48 9.11 -8.53 -12.33
N PRO A 49 8.00 -7.79 -12.19
CA PRO A 49 7.10 -7.56 -13.30
C PRO A 49 7.87 -6.80 -14.39
N SER A 50 7.90 -7.39 -15.57
CA SER A 50 8.38 -6.73 -16.77
C SER A 50 7.53 -5.46 -16.99
N PRO A 51 8.07 -4.35 -17.52
CA PRO A 51 7.32 -3.09 -17.70
C PRO A 51 6.12 -3.15 -18.65
N HIS A 52 5.78 -4.33 -19.18
CA HIS A 52 4.79 -4.54 -20.23
C HIS A 52 3.64 -5.48 -19.84
N GLU A 53 3.55 -5.93 -18.58
CA GLU A 53 2.32 -6.59 -18.11
C GLU A 53 1.29 -5.48 -17.84
N THR A 54 0.46 -5.19 -18.84
CA THR A 54 -0.67 -4.29 -18.69
C THR A 54 -1.59 -4.87 -17.60
N PRO A 55 -1.78 -4.19 -16.46
CA PRO A 55 -2.81 -4.60 -15.54
C PRO A 55 -4.12 -4.49 -16.32
N ASN A 56 -4.77 -5.64 -16.49
CA ASN A 56 -6.16 -5.88 -16.84
C ASN A 56 -6.93 -4.61 -17.22
N SER A 57 -7.46 -4.54 -18.46
CA SER A 57 -8.25 -3.46 -19.10
C SER A 57 -9.41 -2.88 -18.26
N ALA A 58 -9.09 -2.35 -17.07
CA ALA A 58 -9.97 -1.65 -16.15
C ALA A 58 -10.01 -0.17 -16.50
N TYR A 59 -9.01 0.33 -17.24
CA TYR A 59 -9.13 1.48 -18.11
C TYR A 59 -9.72 1.02 -19.44
N ALA A 60 -10.97 0.53 -19.40
CA ALA A 60 -11.65 0.19 -20.64
C ALA A 60 -11.76 1.45 -21.53
N ASP A 61 -11.61 1.22 -22.83
CA ASP A 61 -11.55 2.27 -23.84
C ASP A 61 -12.90 3.01 -23.88
N GLY A 62 -12.93 4.23 -23.33
CA GLY A 62 -14.16 4.98 -23.11
C GLY A 62 -13.87 6.46 -22.90
N PRO A 63 -14.86 7.35 -23.11
CA PRO A 63 -14.62 8.78 -23.05
C PRO A 63 -14.19 9.23 -21.65
N TYR A 64 -13.43 10.33 -21.63
CA TYR A 64 -13.08 11.02 -20.40
C TYR A 64 -13.63 12.44 -20.44
N LYS A 65 -14.17 12.90 -19.32
CA LYS A 65 -14.64 14.29 -19.12
C LYS A 65 -13.61 15.04 -18.30
N LEU A 66 -13.07 16.13 -18.86
CA LEU A 66 -12.20 17.03 -18.13
C LEU A 66 -12.99 17.72 -17.01
N ARG A 67 -12.45 17.69 -15.79
CA ARG A 67 -13.10 18.24 -14.58
C ARG A 67 -12.35 19.41 -13.97
N ALA A 68 -11.02 19.37 -14.00
CA ALA A 68 -10.21 20.47 -13.52
C ALA A 68 -8.88 20.53 -14.28
N ILE A 69 -8.36 21.75 -14.38
CA ILE A 69 -7.04 22.08 -14.93
C ILE A 69 -6.31 22.86 -13.86
N ILE A 70 -5.19 22.34 -13.39
CA ILE A 70 -4.26 23.09 -12.55
C ILE A 70 -3.22 23.73 -13.46
N VAL A 71 -3.03 25.03 -13.32
CA VAL A 71 -2.08 25.82 -14.07
C VAL A 71 -0.99 26.29 -13.12
N HIS A 72 0.27 26.14 -13.54
CA HIS A 72 1.42 26.67 -12.81
C HIS A 72 1.99 27.88 -13.56
N HIS A 73 1.98 29.03 -12.89
CA HIS A 73 2.54 30.28 -13.36
C HIS A 73 3.92 30.45 -12.73
N GLY A 74 4.95 29.94 -13.39
CA GLY A 74 6.30 30.04 -12.86
C GLY A 74 7.33 29.45 -13.81
N ARG A 75 8.59 29.83 -13.61
CA ARG A 75 9.72 29.30 -14.41
C ARG A 75 10.35 28.05 -13.81
N GLY A 76 10.04 27.71 -12.56
CA GLY A 76 10.64 26.57 -11.86
C GLY A 76 9.62 25.80 -11.03
N LEU A 77 9.86 24.50 -10.86
CA LEU A 77 8.91 23.58 -10.22
C LEU A 77 8.58 23.92 -8.76
N GLN A 78 9.50 24.56 -8.03
CA GLN A 78 9.32 24.91 -6.61
C GLN A 78 8.85 26.35 -6.39
N VAL A 79 8.92 27.20 -7.42
CA VAL A 79 8.65 28.64 -7.28
C VAL A 79 7.72 29.07 -8.41
N GLY A 80 6.53 29.51 -8.03
CA GLY A 80 5.51 30.02 -8.94
C GLY A 80 4.19 30.16 -8.22
N HIS A 81 3.13 30.30 -9.00
CA HIS A 81 1.77 30.43 -8.51
C HIS A 81 0.87 29.37 -9.13
N TYR A 82 0.00 28.75 -8.34
CA TYR A 82 -0.93 27.75 -8.85
C TYR A 82 -2.34 28.32 -8.90
N THR A 83 -2.99 28.17 -10.04
CA THR A 83 -4.42 28.48 -10.17
C THR A 83 -5.15 27.28 -10.75
N ALA A 84 -6.48 27.27 -10.61
CA ALA A 84 -7.30 26.15 -11.05
C ALA A 84 -8.49 26.62 -11.89
N TYR A 85 -8.70 25.97 -13.03
CA TYR A 85 -9.98 25.99 -13.71
C TYR A 85 -10.77 24.75 -13.30
N CYS A 86 -11.99 24.91 -12.82
CA CYS A 86 -12.85 23.79 -12.41
C CYS A 86 -14.18 23.84 -13.14
N TRP A 87 -14.66 22.67 -13.58
CA TRP A 87 -15.99 22.50 -14.14
C TRP A 87 -17.03 22.55 -13.01
N ASN A 88 -17.97 23.48 -13.12
CA ASN A 88 -19.13 23.55 -12.23
C ASN A 88 -20.31 22.81 -12.89
N PRO A 89 -20.67 21.60 -12.45
CA PRO A 89 -21.77 20.85 -13.04
C PRO A 89 -23.15 21.47 -12.79
N ALA A 90 -23.31 22.25 -11.72
CA ALA A 90 -24.60 22.87 -11.40
C ALA A 90 -24.90 24.10 -12.29
N LYS A 91 -23.86 24.78 -12.77
CA LYS A 91 -23.99 25.97 -13.63
C LYS A 91 -23.55 25.72 -15.08
N GLU A 92 -23.12 24.51 -15.38
CA GLU A 92 -22.58 24.07 -16.67
C GLU A 92 -21.54 25.05 -17.26
N HIS A 93 -20.63 25.53 -16.42
CA HIS A 93 -19.54 26.40 -16.87
C HIS A 93 -18.22 26.09 -16.19
N TRP A 94 -17.15 26.62 -16.77
CA TRP A 94 -15.86 26.68 -16.13
C TRP A 94 -15.76 27.91 -15.23
N ALA A 95 -15.07 27.75 -14.11
CA ALA A 95 -14.73 28.84 -13.21
C ALA A 95 -13.23 28.81 -12.92
N HIS A 96 -12.61 30.00 -12.85
CA HIS A 96 -11.21 30.16 -12.50
C HIS A 96 -11.07 30.56 -11.04
N PHE A 97 -10.21 29.83 -10.33
CA PHE A 97 -9.87 30.05 -8.94
C PHE A 97 -8.42 30.49 -8.87
N ASN A 98 -8.22 31.73 -8.43
CA ASN A 98 -6.93 32.36 -8.21
C ASN A 98 -6.86 32.83 -6.76
N ASP A 99 -6.42 31.93 -5.87
CA ASP A 99 -6.50 32.09 -4.42
C ASP A 99 -7.93 32.41 -3.95
N ALA A 100 -8.12 33.56 -3.31
CA ALA A 100 -9.43 34.03 -2.86
C ALA A 100 -10.30 34.62 -4.00
N LYS A 101 -9.75 34.79 -5.21
CA LYS A 101 -10.47 35.39 -6.34
C LYS A 101 -11.13 34.30 -7.19
N LEU A 102 -12.43 34.48 -7.42
CA LEU A 102 -13.24 33.62 -8.26
C LEU A 102 -13.69 34.38 -9.52
N SER A 103 -13.40 33.84 -10.69
CA SER A 103 -13.95 34.30 -11.97
C SER A 103 -14.90 33.24 -12.52
N PRO A 104 -16.22 33.45 -12.47
CA PRO A 104 -17.18 32.51 -13.04
C PRO A 104 -17.24 32.62 -14.57
N ALA A 105 -17.81 31.60 -15.23
CA ALA A 105 -18.11 31.59 -16.66
C ALA A 105 -16.92 31.85 -17.59
N VAL A 106 -15.83 31.13 -17.37
CA VAL A 106 -14.61 31.18 -18.20
C VAL A 106 -14.88 30.54 -19.58
N PRO A 107 -14.49 31.20 -20.69
CA PRO A 107 -14.67 30.65 -22.03
C PRO A 107 -13.67 29.53 -22.31
N THR A 108 -14.09 28.54 -23.11
CA THR A 108 -13.25 27.39 -23.49
C THR A 108 -11.95 27.79 -24.19
N SER A 109 -11.94 28.91 -24.93
CA SER A 109 -10.73 29.43 -25.58
C SER A 109 -9.61 29.75 -24.59
N GLU A 110 -9.95 30.21 -23.39
CA GLU A 110 -8.97 30.47 -22.33
C GLU A 110 -8.40 29.16 -21.78
N LEU A 111 -9.25 28.15 -21.59
CA LEU A 111 -8.84 26.82 -21.12
C LEU A 111 -7.91 26.12 -22.11
N LEU A 112 -8.18 26.27 -23.41
CA LEU A 112 -7.35 25.68 -24.48
C LEU A 112 -5.98 26.35 -24.58
N ASN A 113 -5.88 27.62 -24.20
CA ASN A 113 -4.64 28.39 -24.28
C ASN A 113 -3.84 28.41 -22.96
N CYS A 114 -4.37 27.82 -21.89
CA CYS A 114 -3.68 27.82 -20.61
C CYS A 114 -2.49 26.86 -20.58
N GLN A 115 -1.47 27.18 -19.76
CA GLN A 115 -0.32 26.31 -19.55
C GLN A 115 -0.65 25.23 -18.52
N ALA A 116 -1.47 24.26 -18.93
CA ALA A 116 -1.91 23.17 -18.07
C ALA A 116 -0.70 22.40 -17.48
N TYR A 117 -0.72 22.24 -16.16
CA TYR A 117 0.28 21.47 -15.42
C TYR A 117 -0.27 20.11 -14.99
N ILE A 118 -1.46 20.08 -14.40
CA ILE A 118 -2.15 18.84 -14.00
C ILE A 118 -3.59 18.87 -14.52
N LEU A 119 -4.05 17.75 -15.06
CA LEU A 119 -5.40 17.58 -15.57
C LEU A 119 -6.14 16.50 -14.80
N PHE A 120 -7.36 16.82 -14.37
CA PHE A 120 -8.26 15.87 -13.72
C PHE A 120 -9.36 15.47 -14.68
N TYR A 121 -9.54 14.17 -14.87
CA TYR A 121 -10.56 13.58 -15.73
C TYR A 121 -11.37 12.54 -14.98
N ASP A 122 -12.68 12.56 -15.22
CA ASP A 122 -13.56 11.43 -14.88
C ASP A 122 -13.72 10.54 -16.10
N ARG A 123 -13.74 9.23 -15.88
CA ARG A 123 -14.19 8.29 -16.90
C ARG A 123 -15.72 8.35 -17.01
N THR A 124 -16.25 8.36 -18.21
CA THR A 124 -17.71 8.35 -18.48
C THR A 124 -18.28 6.96 -18.60
#